data_AF-A0A0D6L4S1-F1
#
_entry.id   AF-A0A0D6L4S1-F1
#
_cell.length_a   1.000
_cell.length_b   1.000
_cell.length_c   1.000
_cell.angle_alpha   90.00
_cell.angle_beta   90.00
_cell.angle_gamma   90.00
#
_symmetry.space_group_name_H-M   'P 1'
#
loop_
_entity.id
_entity.type
_entity.pdbx_description
1 polymer ?
#
loop_
_entity_poly.entity_id
_entity_poly.type
_entity_poly.pdbx_seq_one_letter_code
_entity_poly.pdbx_strand_id
1 'polypeptide(L)'
;MVRDLDDEIVFKNIQNNEVNITLNGINAFKQQAEQAKSYFENRHQKVTSTKHIDDKTEIEIEYSAVLGMDFPNGLKKGQRLELKGKSIFVFKGEELEEKGNMKAGDIRMLLSESTGIQTQQTSATSANASIRIQGLDGRYTQILKDGFPLFAGAASGLGLLQTPPLDLKQVEIIKGSSSTLYGGGAIAGLVNLISKTPTDERELRFHLNGSSGRGFDINGFYGQRFNKIGTTVFASHNRNWAYDPANIDLTAIPKFD
;
A
#
# COMPACT_ATOMS: atom_id res chain seq x y z
N MET A 1 -3.63 18.17 -8.87
CA MET A 1 -3.34 17.02 -9.75
C MET A 1 -1.94 16.42 -9.56
N VAL A 2 -0.94 17.13 -9.03
CA VAL A 2 0.44 16.60 -8.92
C VAL A 2 0.98 16.52 -7.48
N ARG A 3 0.12 16.72 -6.47
CA ARG A 3 0.56 16.80 -5.07
C ARG A 3 1.07 15.46 -4.53
N ASP A 4 0.48 14.38 -5.01
CA ASP A 4 0.71 13.03 -4.50
C ASP A 4 1.57 12.21 -5.49
N LEU A 5 2.37 12.88 -6.33
CA LEU A 5 3.30 12.26 -7.29
C LEU A 5 4.74 12.42 -6.80
N ASP A 6 5.58 11.41 -7.08
CA ASP A 6 7.00 11.42 -6.78
C ASP A 6 7.75 12.50 -7.58
N ASP A 7 8.79 13.10 -7.00
CA ASP A 7 9.60 14.14 -7.65
C ASP A 7 10.37 13.62 -8.87
N GLU A 8 10.76 12.34 -8.87
CA GLU A 8 11.45 11.63 -9.96
C GLU A 8 10.49 10.96 -10.97
N ILE A 9 9.19 11.25 -10.90
CA ILE A 9 8.21 10.64 -11.79
C ILE A 9 8.54 10.86 -13.28
N VAL A 10 8.36 9.81 -14.10
CA VAL A 10 8.54 9.87 -15.55
C VAL A 10 7.20 9.73 -16.25
N PHE A 11 6.81 10.73 -17.03
CA PHE A 11 5.62 10.71 -17.87
C PHE A 11 5.98 10.30 -19.29
N LYS A 12 5.26 9.33 -19.85
CA LYS A 12 5.43 8.87 -21.23
C LYS A 12 4.11 8.96 -21.99
N ASN A 13 4.16 9.53 -23.19
CA ASN A 13 3.06 9.42 -24.16
C ASN A 13 3.41 8.33 -25.18
N ILE A 14 2.52 7.36 -25.33
CA ILE A 14 2.69 6.23 -26.24
C ILE A 14 1.56 6.25 -27.26
N GLN A 15 1.90 6.24 -28.54
CA GLN A 15 0.95 6.14 -29.65
C GLN A 15 1.50 5.11 -30.65
N ASN A 16 0.66 4.22 -31.16
CA ASN A 16 1.07 3.16 -32.10
C ASN A 16 2.25 2.29 -31.56
N ASN A 17 2.26 2.01 -30.26
CA ASN A 17 3.35 1.32 -29.54
C ASN A 17 4.72 2.02 -29.55
N GLU A 18 4.81 3.27 -30.00
CA GLU A 18 6.03 4.07 -29.94
C GLU A 18 5.90 5.16 -28.87
N VAL A 19 7.01 5.41 -28.15
CA VAL A 19 7.07 6.49 -27.15
C VAL A 19 7.34 7.80 -27.89
N ASN A 20 6.31 8.63 -28.01
CA ASN A 20 6.41 9.90 -28.73
C ASN A 20 7.02 11.02 -27.87
N ILE A 21 6.72 11.01 -26.56
CA ILE A 21 7.17 12.05 -25.62
C ILE A 21 7.56 11.40 -24.29
N THR A 22 8.67 11.85 -23.71
CA THR A 22 9.06 11.52 -22.33
C THR A 22 9.33 12.82 -21.57
N LEU A 23 8.72 12.99 -20.40
CA LEU A 23 8.94 14.12 -19.50
C LEU A 23 9.43 13.59 -18.15
N ASN A 24 10.51 14.17 -17.64
CA ASN A 24 11.09 13.79 -16.35
C ASN A 24 10.74 14.85 -15.30
N GLY A 25 10.09 14.40 -14.24
CA GLY A 25 9.72 15.21 -13.08
C GLY A 25 8.49 16.10 -13.28
N ILE A 26 7.96 16.56 -12.16
CA ILE A 26 6.73 17.36 -12.07
C ILE A 26 6.85 18.70 -12.82
N ASN A 27 8.04 19.32 -12.81
CA ASN A 27 8.26 20.61 -13.44
C ASN A 27 8.14 20.56 -14.97
N ALA A 28 8.72 19.54 -15.60
CA ALA A 28 8.60 19.33 -17.05
C ALA A 28 7.13 19.09 -17.45
N PHE A 29 6.40 18.31 -16.66
CA PHE A 29 4.97 18.10 -16.86
C PHE A 29 4.14 19.39 -16.74
N LYS A 30 4.42 20.23 -15.73
CA LYS A 30 3.73 21.53 -15.55
C LYS A 30 3.94 22.45 -16.75
N GLN A 31 5.19 22.58 -17.23
CA GLN A 31 5.50 23.42 -18.39
C GLN A 31 4.75 22.95 -19.64
N GLN A 32 4.71 21.63 -19.89
CA GLN A 32 3.95 21.06 -21.00
C GLN A 32 2.44 21.32 -20.85
N ALA A 33 1.89 21.16 -19.65
CA ALA A 33 0.47 21.39 -19.38
C ALA A 33 0.07 22.87 -19.57
N GLU A 34 0.95 23.81 -19.22
CA GLU A 34 0.76 25.24 -19.46
C GLU A 34 0.69 25.56 -20.96
N GLN A 35 1.62 25.00 -21.75
CA GLN A 35 1.61 25.17 -23.21
C GLN A 35 0.36 24.59 -23.87
N ALA A 36 -0.16 23.49 -23.34
CA ALA A 36 -1.35 22.82 -23.85
C ALA A 36 -2.68 23.50 -23.44
N LYS A 37 -2.67 24.60 -22.67
CA LYS A 37 -3.91 25.31 -22.30
C LYS A 37 -4.63 25.92 -23.49
N SER A 38 -3.89 26.42 -24.49
CA SER A 38 -4.46 27.05 -25.69
C SER A 38 -5.01 26.04 -26.70
N TYR A 39 -4.72 24.75 -26.53
CA TYR A 39 -5.04 23.70 -27.51
C TYR A 39 -6.53 23.35 -27.53
N PHE A 40 -7.23 23.57 -26.42
CA PHE A 40 -8.62 23.15 -26.24
C PHE A 40 -9.45 24.27 -25.60
N GLU A 41 -10.63 24.55 -26.16
CA GLU A 41 -11.62 25.45 -25.56
C GLU A 41 -12.32 24.80 -24.37
N ASN A 42 -12.66 23.51 -24.52
CA ASN A 42 -13.16 22.69 -23.44
C ASN A 42 -12.58 21.27 -23.54
N ARG A 43 -12.52 20.60 -22.39
CA ARG A 43 -12.06 19.22 -22.29
C ARG A 43 -12.81 18.53 -21.16
N HIS A 44 -13.26 17.31 -21.41
CA HIS A 44 -13.91 16.46 -20.44
C HIS A 44 -13.28 15.08 -20.47
N GLN A 45 -12.88 14.59 -19.30
CA GLN A 45 -12.36 13.25 -19.10
C GLN A 45 -13.33 12.48 -18.21
N LYS A 46 -13.72 11.30 -18.66
CA LYS A 46 -14.53 10.37 -17.88
C LYS A 46 -13.74 9.07 -17.68
N VAL A 47 -13.54 8.71 -16.42
CA VAL A 47 -13.02 7.38 -16.07
C VAL A 47 -14.12 6.36 -16.33
N THR A 48 -13.79 5.34 -17.11
CA THR A 48 -14.72 4.27 -17.49
C THR A 48 -14.40 2.96 -16.76
N SER A 49 -13.13 2.71 -16.46
CA SER A 49 -12.68 1.55 -15.70
C SER A 49 -11.38 1.86 -14.96
N THR A 50 -11.18 1.21 -13.82
CA THR A 50 -9.93 1.19 -13.07
C THR A 50 -9.61 -0.25 -12.74
N LYS A 51 -8.39 -0.69 -13.09
CA LYS A 51 -7.88 -2.03 -12.80
C LYS A 51 -6.55 -1.91 -12.06
N HIS A 52 -6.42 -2.65 -10.97
CA HIS A 52 -5.16 -2.76 -10.23
C HIS A 52 -4.56 -4.13 -10.56
N ILE A 53 -3.34 -4.14 -11.10
CA ILE A 53 -2.62 -5.33 -11.54
C ILE A 53 -1.18 -5.20 -11.02
N ASP A 54 -0.84 -5.97 -10.00
CA ASP A 54 0.47 -5.98 -9.35
C ASP A 54 0.95 -4.57 -8.95
N ASP A 55 2.04 -4.10 -9.57
CA ASP A 55 2.65 -2.79 -9.37
C ASP A 55 2.04 -1.68 -10.24
N LYS A 56 0.92 -1.97 -10.94
CA LYS A 56 0.32 -1.08 -11.92
C LYS A 56 -1.13 -0.79 -11.63
N THR A 57 -1.51 0.47 -11.83
CA THR A 57 -2.93 0.87 -11.93
C THR A 57 -3.21 1.33 -13.34
N GLU A 58 -4.15 0.66 -13.98
CA GLU A 58 -4.61 0.96 -15.32
C GLU A 58 -5.97 1.66 -15.25
N ILE A 59 -6.05 2.85 -15.82
CA ILE A 59 -7.28 3.66 -15.86
C ILE A 59 -7.69 3.82 -17.32
N GLU A 60 -8.86 3.30 -17.67
CA GLU A 60 -9.47 3.49 -18.99
C GLU A 60 -10.27 4.80 -18.99
N ILE A 61 -9.97 5.68 -19.94
CA ILE A 61 -10.55 7.01 -20.04
C ILE A 61 -11.23 7.24 -21.38
N GLU A 62 -12.40 7.86 -21.33
CA GLU A 62 -13.03 8.52 -22.47
C GLU A 62 -12.73 10.01 -22.39
N TYR A 63 -12.15 10.55 -23.45
CA TYR A 63 -11.80 11.95 -23.60
C TYR A 63 -12.66 12.60 -24.67
N SER A 64 -13.32 13.70 -24.33
CA SER A 64 -13.99 14.56 -25.31
C SER A 64 -13.47 16.00 -25.17
N ALA A 65 -13.20 16.65 -26.29
CA ALA A 65 -12.71 18.03 -26.30
C ALA A 65 -13.12 18.79 -27.55
N VAL A 66 -13.18 20.12 -27.44
CA VAL A 66 -13.31 21.05 -28.57
C VAL A 66 -11.99 21.77 -28.77
N LEU A 67 -11.45 21.73 -29.99
CA LEU A 67 -10.15 22.32 -30.31
C LEU A 67 -10.19 23.85 -30.26
N GLY A 68 -9.24 24.45 -29.55
CA GLY A 68 -9.13 25.90 -29.42
C GLY A 68 -8.27 26.59 -30.49
N MET A 69 -7.60 25.81 -31.33
CA MET A 69 -6.74 26.28 -32.41
C MET A 69 -6.69 25.28 -33.57
N ASP A 70 -6.17 25.74 -34.71
CA ASP A 70 -5.84 24.89 -35.86
C ASP A 70 -4.54 24.13 -35.59
N PHE A 71 -4.52 22.83 -35.89
CA PHE A 71 -3.34 21.98 -35.76
C PHE A 71 -2.71 21.69 -37.14
N PRO A 72 -1.37 21.52 -37.21
CA PRO A 72 -0.65 21.24 -38.45
C PRO A 72 -1.07 19.95 -39.17
N ASN A 73 -1.68 19.00 -38.46
CA ASN A 73 -2.17 17.73 -39.00
C ASN A 73 -3.57 17.84 -39.66
N GLY A 74 -4.10 19.06 -39.81
CA GLY A 74 -5.35 19.34 -40.50
C GLY A 74 -6.59 19.44 -39.59
N LEU A 75 -6.44 19.21 -38.28
CA LEU A 75 -7.54 19.43 -37.33
C LEU A 75 -7.83 20.93 -37.16
N LYS A 76 -9.10 21.32 -37.15
CA LYS A 76 -9.52 22.73 -37.15
C LYS A 76 -10.08 23.19 -35.82
N LYS A 77 -9.90 24.48 -35.51
CA LYS A 77 -10.54 25.13 -34.36
C LYS A 77 -12.06 24.90 -34.39
N GLY A 78 -12.63 24.59 -33.23
CA GLY A 78 -14.06 24.29 -33.05
C GLY A 78 -14.44 22.83 -33.37
N GLN A 79 -13.53 22.04 -33.95
CA GLN A 79 -13.78 20.62 -34.18
C GLN A 79 -13.87 19.86 -32.85
N ARG A 80 -14.83 18.94 -32.77
CA ARG A 80 -14.98 18.03 -31.64
C ARG A 80 -14.12 16.79 -31.84
N LEU A 81 -13.38 16.43 -30.79
CA LEU A 81 -12.52 15.27 -30.73
C LEU A 81 -13.04 14.33 -29.64
N GLU A 82 -13.17 13.05 -29.99
CA GLU A 82 -13.50 11.98 -29.04
C GLU A 82 -12.46 10.88 -29.15
N LEU A 83 -11.87 10.51 -28.01
CA LEU A 83 -10.77 9.55 -27.93
C LEU A 83 -11.02 8.58 -26.78
N LYS A 84 -10.60 7.33 -26.98
CA LYS A 84 -10.48 6.33 -25.93
C LYS A 84 -9.02 6.11 -25.66
N GLY A 85 -8.64 6.15 -24.40
CA GLY A 85 -7.26 6.03 -23.96
C GLY A 85 -7.12 5.22 -22.69
N LYS A 86 -5.88 4.88 -22.38
CA LYS A 86 -5.50 4.15 -21.17
C LYS A 86 -4.34 4.89 -20.51
N SER A 87 -4.50 5.24 -19.24
CA SER A 87 -3.43 5.76 -18.41
C SER A 87 -2.91 4.64 -17.52
N ILE A 88 -1.62 4.35 -17.60
CA ILE A 88 -0.97 3.31 -16.78
C ILE A 88 -0.05 4.01 -15.79
N PHE A 89 -0.33 3.82 -14.51
CA PHE A 89 0.52 4.26 -13.41
C PHE A 89 1.31 3.03 -12.95
N VAL A 90 2.64 3.11 -13.06
CA VAL A 90 3.54 2.07 -12.55
C VAL A 90 4.12 2.62 -11.26
N PHE A 91 3.88 1.91 -10.17
CA PHE A 91 4.47 2.18 -8.87
C PHE A 91 5.73 1.33 -8.79
N LYS A 92 6.86 1.87 -8.33
CA LYS A 92 8.03 1.03 -8.02
C LYS A 92 7.65 0.14 -6.84
N GLY A 93 7.27 -1.10 -7.14
CA GLY A 93 6.82 -2.09 -6.18
C GLY A 93 7.99 -2.71 -5.43
N GLU A 94 8.54 -2.00 -4.45
CA GLU A 94 9.30 -2.62 -3.36
C GLU A 94 8.80 -2.17 -1.99
N GLU A 95 7.70 -1.41 -1.89
CA GLU A 95 7.32 -0.79 -0.61
C GLU A 95 7.00 -1.81 0.50
N LEU A 96 6.33 -2.93 0.19
CA LEU A 96 6.08 -3.99 1.18
C LEU A 96 7.34 -4.80 1.53
N GLU A 97 8.21 -5.07 0.56
CA GLU A 97 9.44 -5.84 0.78
C GLU A 97 10.52 -5.01 1.47
N GLU A 98 10.70 -3.75 1.05
CA GLU A 98 11.59 -2.76 1.64
C GLU A 98 11.17 -2.46 3.08
N LYS A 99 9.88 -2.19 3.35
CA LYS A 99 9.40 -1.95 4.72
C LYS A 99 9.39 -3.21 5.58
N GLY A 100 9.07 -4.36 4.97
CA GLY A 100 9.25 -5.67 5.60
C GLY A 100 10.72 -5.93 5.98
N ASN A 101 11.66 -5.33 5.24
CA ASN A 101 13.09 -5.37 5.54
C ASN A 101 13.55 -4.30 6.55
N MET A 102 12.86 -3.15 6.66
CA MET A 102 13.19 -2.07 7.61
C MET A 102 12.83 -2.42 9.06
N LYS A 103 11.73 -3.15 9.30
CA LYS A 103 11.38 -3.76 10.58
C LYS A 103 10.67 -5.10 10.39
N ALA A 104 11.45 -6.17 10.49
CA ALA A 104 10.92 -7.53 10.54
C ALA A 104 9.82 -7.67 11.58
N GLY A 105 8.67 -8.22 11.20
CA GLY A 105 7.63 -8.58 12.16
C GLY A 105 6.63 -7.48 12.52
N ASP A 106 6.82 -6.23 12.07
CA ASP A 106 5.94 -5.12 12.46
C ASP A 106 5.20 -4.49 11.28
N ILE A 107 3.92 -4.84 11.12
CA ILE A 107 3.00 -4.24 10.13
C ILE A 107 2.71 -2.76 10.42
N ARG A 108 3.05 -2.23 11.60
CA ARG A 108 2.77 -0.83 11.96
C ARG A 108 3.42 0.15 11.02
N MET A 109 4.63 -0.16 10.52
CA MET A 109 5.34 0.70 9.59
C MET A 109 4.62 0.80 8.24
N LEU A 110 4.06 -0.33 7.76
CA LEU A 110 3.21 -0.36 6.56
C LEU A 110 1.98 0.52 6.72
N LEU A 111 1.38 0.50 7.91
CA LEU A 111 0.12 1.19 8.19
C LEU A 111 0.30 2.67 8.52
N SER A 112 1.39 3.05 9.20
CA SER A 112 1.64 4.43 9.63
C SER A 112 1.91 5.41 8.50
N GLU A 113 2.26 4.91 7.32
CA GLU A 113 2.51 5.76 6.14
C GLU A 113 1.24 6.06 5.35
N SER A 114 0.14 5.34 5.60
CA SER A 114 -1.14 5.68 4.99
C SER A 114 -1.74 6.91 5.66
N THR A 115 -2.15 7.88 4.85
CA THR A 115 -2.75 9.13 5.32
C THR A 115 -3.95 8.91 6.25
N GLY A 116 -3.98 9.58 7.39
CA GLY A 116 -5.08 9.45 8.36
C GLY A 116 -5.08 8.14 9.14
N ILE A 117 -3.98 7.37 9.11
CA ILE A 117 -3.77 6.20 9.96
C ILE A 117 -2.66 6.50 10.96
N GLN A 118 -2.86 6.12 12.21
CA GLN A 118 -1.86 6.26 13.25
C GLN A 118 -1.76 4.96 14.03
N THR A 119 -0.53 4.50 14.29
CA THR A 119 -0.32 3.37 15.19
C THR A 119 0.01 3.91 16.57
N GLN A 120 -0.78 3.51 17.56
CA GLN A 120 -0.56 3.90 18.95
C GLN A 120 -0.12 2.69 19.73
N GLN A 121 1.07 2.76 20.34
CA GLN A 121 1.49 1.72 21.26
C GLN A 121 0.63 1.78 22.52
N THR A 122 -0.04 0.67 22.84
CA THR A 122 -0.90 0.54 24.03
C THR A 122 -0.15 -0.03 25.21
N SER A 123 0.95 -0.75 24.98
CA SER A 123 1.82 -1.27 26.03
C SER A 123 3.27 -1.37 25.55
N ALA A 124 4.19 -0.81 26.32
CA ALA A 124 5.62 -0.93 26.07
C ALA A 124 6.16 -2.33 26.38
N THR A 125 5.61 -2.97 27.42
CA THR A 125 6.09 -4.25 27.96
C THR A 125 5.62 -5.45 27.15
N SER A 126 4.37 -5.43 26.67
CA SER A 126 3.82 -6.48 25.79
C SER A 126 3.96 -6.13 24.30
N ALA A 127 4.57 -4.98 24.02
CA ALA A 127 4.72 -4.39 22.70
C ALA A 127 3.38 -4.17 21.93
N ASN A 128 2.22 -4.35 22.58
CA ASN A 128 0.90 -4.18 21.96
C ASN A 128 0.69 -2.77 21.37
N ALA A 129 -0.03 -2.72 20.26
CA ALA A 129 -0.37 -1.49 19.56
C ALA A 129 -1.79 -1.55 19.00
N SER A 130 -2.41 -0.38 18.85
CA SER A 130 -3.71 -0.20 18.22
C SER A 130 -3.60 0.68 16.98
N ILE A 131 -4.51 0.51 16.03
CA ILE A 131 -4.57 1.30 14.80
C ILE A 131 -5.73 2.28 14.90
N ARG A 132 -5.42 3.57 14.87
CA ARG A 132 -6.40 4.65 14.78
C ARG A 132 -6.58 5.04 13.32
N ILE A 133 -7.84 5.20 12.90
CA ILE A 133 -8.20 5.67 11.57
C ILE A 133 -8.98 6.97 11.74
N GLN A 134 -8.56 8.03 11.05
CA GLN A 134 -9.19 9.36 11.10
C GLN A 134 -9.34 9.92 12.53
N GLY A 135 -8.39 9.61 13.41
CA GLY A 135 -8.39 10.07 14.81
C GLY A 135 -9.30 9.28 15.76
N LEU A 136 -10.06 8.30 15.27
CA LEU A 136 -10.89 7.43 16.11
C LEU A 136 -10.03 6.38 16.82
N ASP A 137 -10.41 6.04 18.06
CA ASP A 137 -9.71 5.07 18.90
C ASP A 137 -9.65 3.68 18.24
N GLY A 138 -8.56 2.95 18.47
CA GLY A 138 -8.36 1.65 17.81
C GLY A 138 -9.37 0.57 18.18
N ARG A 139 -10.17 0.75 19.26
CA ARG A 139 -11.33 -0.11 19.54
C ARG A 139 -12.42 -0.05 18.46
N TYR A 140 -12.41 0.99 17.63
CA TYR A 140 -13.36 1.22 16.54
C TYR A 140 -12.80 0.80 15.17
N THR A 141 -11.60 0.22 15.15
CA THR A 141 -10.97 -0.33 13.94
C THR A 141 -11.02 -1.85 14.00
N GLN A 142 -11.58 -2.47 12.97
CA GLN A 142 -11.62 -3.91 12.84
C GLN A 142 -10.38 -4.41 12.08
N ILE A 143 -9.75 -5.48 12.56
CA ILE A 143 -8.65 -6.13 11.81
C ILE A 143 -9.15 -7.48 11.32
N LEU A 144 -8.92 -7.73 10.04
CA LEU A 144 -9.28 -8.95 9.35
C LEU A 144 -8.03 -9.63 8.81
N LYS A 145 -8.05 -10.96 8.71
CA LYS A 145 -7.13 -11.75 7.88
C LYS A 145 -7.97 -12.54 6.89
N ASP A 146 -7.67 -12.36 5.61
CA ASP A 146 -8.39 -12.98 4.50
C ASP A 146 -9.93 -12.77 4.58
N GLY A 147 -10.35 -11.59 5.03
CA GLY A 147 -11.76 -11.22 5.20
C GLY A 147 -12.42 -11.68 6.52
N PHE A 148 -11.72 -12.44 7.36
CA PHE A 148 -12.24 -12.91 8.65
C PHE A 148 -11.68 -12.10 9.83
N PRO A 149 -12.51 -11.71 10.81
CA PRO A 149 -12.05 -11.02 12.02
C PRO A 149 -10.94 -11.80 12.76
N LEU A 150 -9.76 -11.21 12.91
CA LEU A 150 -8.68 -11.78 13.73
C LEU A 150 -9.01 -11.69 15.22
N PHE A 151 -9.57 -10.54 15.63
CA PHE A 151 -9.95 -10.23 17.00
C PHE A 151 -11.23 -9.39 16.99
N ALA A 152 -12.03 -9.47 18.05
CA ALA A 152 -13.27 -8.70 18.19
C ALA A 152 -13.18 -7.66 19.32
N GLY A 153 -13.71 -6.46 19.08
CA GLY A 153 -13.87 -5.42 20.11
C GLY A 153 -12.55 -4.90 20.69
N ALA A 154 -12.44 -4.83 22.02
CA ALA A 154 -11.26 -4.30 22.71
C ALA A 154 -9.97 -5.13 22.48
N ALA A 155 -10.11 -6.37 21.99
CA ALA A 155 -8.99 -7.25 21.68
C ALA A 155 -8.31 -6.93 20.33
N SER A 156 -8.87 -6.03 19.51
CA SER A 156 -8.27 -5.63 18.23
C SER A 156 -6.87 -5.01 18.35
N GLY A 157 -6.46 -4.58 19.55
CA GLY A 157 -5.09 -4.10 19.80
C GLY A 157 -4.07 -5.18 20.24
N LEU A 158 -4.48 -6.45 20.38
CA LEU A 158 -3.69 -7.48 21.10
C LEU A 158 -2.83 -8.40 20.22
N GLY A 159 -2.69 -8.16 18.91
CA GLY A 159 -1.97 -9.11 18.04
C GLY A 159 -1.27 -8.53 16.82
N LEU A 160 -1.25 -7.21 16.64
CA LEU A 160 -0.67 -6.58 15.45
C LEU A 160 0.84 -6.80 15.29
N LEU A 161 1.56 -6.98 16.40
CA LEU A 161 3.01 -7.18 16.38
C LEU A 161 3.45 -8.62 16.09
N GLN A 162 2.51 -9.55 15.91
CA GLN A 162 2.84 -10.96 15.70
C GLN A 162 2.47 -11.49 14.32
N THR A 163 2.11 -10.60 13.37
CA THR A 163 1.93 -11.01 11.97
C THR A 163 3.08 -10.45 11.13
N PRO A 164 4.14 -11.22 10.91
CA PRO A 164 5.23 -10.79 10.07
C PRO A 164 4.72 -10.59 8.64
N PRO A 165 5.08 -9.50 7.95
CA PRO A 165 4.55 -9.20 6.62
C PRO A 165 4.99 -10.21 5.55
N LEU A 166 5.87 -11.15 5.89
CA LEU A 166 6.47 -12.09 4.95
C LEU A 166 5.46 -13.05 4.32
N ASP A 167 4.40 -13.43 5.06
CA ASP A 167 3.29 -14.26 4.58
C ASP A 167 2.17 -13.45 3.93
N LEU A 168 2.25 -12.11 3.95
CA LEU A 168 1.21 -11.23 3.43
C LEU A 168 1.49 -10.85 1.97
N LYS A 169 0.44 -10.91 1.14
CA LYS A 169 0.45 -10.41 -0.23
C LYS A 169 0.20 -8.91 -0.27
N GLN A 170 -0.80 -8.46 0.49
CA GLN A 170 -1.20 -7.06 0.53
C GLN A 170 -1.93 -6.73 1.84
N VAL A 171 -1.93 -5.45 2.18
CA VAL A 171 -2.67 -4.90 3.32
C VAL A 171 -3.68 -3.91 2.77
N GLU A 172 -4.96 -4.21 2.95
CA GLU A 172 -6.05 -3.37 2.48
C GLU A 172 -6.62 -2.56 3.64
N ILE A 173 -7.03 -1.33 3.35
CA ILE A 173 -7.56 -0.44 4.38
C ILE A 173 -8.80 0.25 3.84
N ILE A 174 -9.92 0.08 4.56
CA ILE A 174 -11.16 0.79 4.31
C ILE A 174 -11.34 1.79 5.43
N LYS A 175 -11.43 3.08 5.08
CA LYS A 175 -11.61 4.18 6.03
C LYS A 175 -13.10 4.52 6.12
N GLY A 176 -13.59 4.79 7.32
CA GLY A 176 -14.98 5.15 7.58
C GLY A 176 -15.89 3.97 7.93
N SER A 177 -17.19 4.26 8.09
CA SER A 177 -18.22 3.32 8.54
C SER A 177 -18.35 2.13 7.58
N SER A 178 -17.75 1.00 7.94
CA SER A 178 -17.88 -0.29 7.23
C SER A 178 -18.65 -1.34 8.05
N SER A 179 -19.26 -0.90 9.15
CA SER A 179 -19.93 -1.77 10.13
C SER A 179 -21.14 -2.55 9.60
N THR A 180 -21.73 -2.11 8.48
CA THR A 180 -22.86 -2.80 7.83
C THR A 180 -22.45 -4.16 7.23
N LEU A 181 -21.22 -4.27 6.76
CA LEU A 181 -20.70 -5.49 6.10
C LEU A 181 -19.82 -6.32 7.04
N TYR A 182 -19.08 -5.67 7.95
CA TYR A 182 -18.04 -6.31 8.75
C TYR A 182 -18.30 -6.28 10.27
N GLY A 183 -19.49 -5.82 10.68
CA GLY A 183 -19.93 -5.84 12.08
C GLY A 183 -19.56 -4.58 12.88
N GLY A 184 -20.07 -4.51 14.12
CA GLY A 184 -20.02 -3.30 14.96
C GLY A 184 -18.62 -2.79 15.34
N GLY A 185 -17.56 -3.56 15.09
CA GLY A 185 -16.17 -3.18 15.35
C GLY A 185 -15.51 -2.29 14.29
N ALA A 186 -16.15 -2.09 13.12
CA ALA A 186 -15.55 -1.40 11.97
C ALA A 186 -16.08 0.05 11.77
N ILE A 187 -16.29 0.77 12.89
CA ILE A 187 -16.89 2.12 12.90
C ILE A 187 -15.94 3.15 12.29
N ALA A 188 -14.66 3.09 12.65
CA ALA A 188 -13.61 3.93 12.08
C ALA A 188 -13.15 3.42 10.70
N GLY A 189 -13.35 2.14 10.46
CA GLY A 189 -12.85 1.43 9.30
C GLY A 189 -12.35 0.04 9.65
N LEU A 190 -11.67 -0.57 8.70
CA LEU A 190 -11.02 -1.86 8.87
C LEU A 190 -9.69 -1.93 8.14
N VAL A 191 -8.84 -2.83 8.63
CA VAL A 191 -7.59 -3.24 8.00
C VAL A 191 -7.69 -4.72 7.70
N ASN A 192 -7.50 -5.12 6.45
CA ASN A 192 -7.59 -6.50 6.01
C ASN A 192 -6.23 -7.00 5.52
N LEU A 193 -5.72 -8.04 6.18
CA LEU A 193 -4.44 -8.66 5.88
C LEU A 193 -4.68 -9.80 4.90
N ILE A 194 -4.22 -9.65 3.66
CA ILE A 194 -4.38 -10.68 2.64
C ILE A 194 -3.13 -11.55 2.62
N SER A 195 -3.30 -12.84 2.86
CA SER A 195 -2.23 -13.83 2.83
C SER A 195 -1.77 -14.11 1.39
N LYS A 196 -0.51 -14.50 1.24
CA LYS A 196 0.02 -15.00 -0.05
C LYS A 196 -0.66 -16.30 -0.43
N THR A 197 -0.99 -16.40 -1.72
CA THR A 197 -1.49 -17.61 -2.36
C THR A 197 -0.35 -18.33 -3.07
N PRO A 198 -0.25 -19.67 -2.98
CA PRO A 198 0.82 -20.42 -3.65
C PRO A 198 0.71 -20.32 -5.18
N THR A 199 1.84 -20.03 -5.82
CA THR A 199 2.00 -19.96 -7.29
C THR A 199 2.73 -21.19 -7.81
N ASP A 200 2.73 -21.40 -9.14
CA ASP A 200 3.42 -22.54 -9.75
C ASP A 200 4.95 -22.47 -9.57
N GLU A 201 5.49 -21.26 -9.38
CA GLU A 201 6.88 -21.03 -9.04
C GLU A 201 7.11 -21.18 -7.53
N ARG A 202 8.24 -21.78 -7.16
CA ARG A 202 8.61 -21.96 -5.74
C ARG A 202 9.09 -20.64 -5.16
N GLU A 203 8.35 -20.13 -4.18
CA GLU A 203 8.75 -18.98 -3.37
C GLU A 203 9.36 -19.44 -2.05
N LEU A 204 10.57 -18.97 -1.75
CA LEU A 204 11.24 -19.22 -0.48
C LEU A 204 11.87 -17.91 -0.02
N ARG A 205 11.41 -17.39 1.12
CA ARG A 205 11.92 -16.14 1.70
C ARG A 205 12.34 -16.37 3.14
N PHE A 206 13.47 -15.78 3.50
CA PHE A 206 13.94 -15.73 4.87
C PHE A 206 14.19 -14.29 5.26
N HIS A 207 13.87 -13.97 6.50
CA HIS A 207 14.13 -12.66 7.06
C HIS A 207 14.75 -12.81 8.44
N LEU A 208 15.89 -12.15 8.66
CA LEU A 208 16.64 -12.15 9.91
C LEU A 208 16.82 -10.70 10.37
N ASN A 209 16.46 -10.41 11.61
CA ASN A 209 16.57 -9.06 12.18
C ASN A 209 17.18 -9.09 13.58
N GLY A 210 18.03 -8.10 13.86
CA GLY A 210 18.65 -7.89 15.16
C GLY A 210 18.46 -6.44 15.59
N SER A 211 17.92 -6.23 16.79
CA SER A 211 17.66 -4.89 17.32
C SER A 211 18.74 -4.44 18.31
N SER A 212 18.92 -3.12 18.42
CA SER A 212 19.81 -2.52 19.42
C SER A 212 19.43 -2.86 20.87
N GLY A 213 18.16 -3.18 21.11
CA GLY A 213 17.63 -3.65 22.39
C GLY A 213 17.88 -5.13 22.68
N ARG A 214 18.84 -5.77 21.99
CA ARG A 214 19.12 -7.20 22.08
C ARG A 214 17.87 -8.06 21.78
N GLY A 215 17.11 -7.65 20.78
CA GLY A 215 16.06 -8.47 20.17
C GLY A 215 16.60 -9.18 18.93
N PHE A 216 16.10 -10.38 18.67
CA PHE A 216 16.44 -11.18 17.50
C PHE A 216 15.19 -11.85 16.93
N ASP A 217 15.01 -11.73 15.61
CA ASP A 217 13.89 -12.26 14.85
C ASP A 217 14.37 -13.15 13.72
N ILE A 218 13.76 -14.32 13.59
CA ILE A 218 13.89 -15.22 12.44
C ILE A 218 12.50 -15.44 11.85
N ASN A 219 12.35 -15.21 10.55
CA ASN A 219 11.14 -15.54 9.81
C ASN A 219 11.48 -16.35 8.56
N GLY A 220 10.66 -17.35 8.25
CA GLY A 220 10.75 -18.17 7.05
C GLY A 220 9.37 -18.29 6.41
N PHE A 221 9.32 -18.11 5.11
CA PHE A 221 8.12 -18.32 4.29
C PHE A 221 8.45 -19.23 3.12
N TYR A 222 7.57 -20.19 2.89
CA TYR A 222 7.60 -21.09 1.74
C TYR A 222 6.22 -21.10 1.08
N GLY A 223 6.17 -20.99 -0.24
CA GLY A 223 4.95 -21.08 -1.03
C GLY A 223 5.19 -21.84 -2.32
N GLN A 224 4.38 -22.86 -2.61
CA GLN A 224 4.43 -23.55 -3.88
C GLN A 224 3.10 -24.23 -4.21
N ARG A 225 2.73 -24.19 -5.49
CA ARG A 225 1.62 -24.95 -6.07
C ARG A 225 2.12 -26.15 -6.85
N PHE A 226 1.62 -27.31 -6.47
CA PHE A 226 1.82 -28.59 -7.14
C PHE A 226 0.54 -28.95 -7.91
N ASN A 227 0.46 -28.52 -9.17
CA ASN A 227 -0.70 -28.72 -10.05
C ASN A 227 -2.00 -28.17 -9.44
N LYS A 228 -2.80 -29.05 -8.82
CA LYS A 228 -4.09 -28.72 -8.21
C LYS A 228 -4.00 -28.39 -6.71
N ILE A 229 -2.88 -28.69 -6.06
CA ILE A 229 -2.70 -28.51 -4.62
C ILE A 229 -1.69 -27.40 -4.37
N GLY A 230 -2.05 -26.40 -3.60
CA GLY A 230 -1.17 -25.32 -3.16
C GLY A 230 -0.80 -25.46 -1.69
N THR A 231 0.43 -25.11 -1.34
CA THR A 231 0.88 -25.10 0.06
C THR A 231 1.68 -23.84 0.34
N THR A 232 1.33 -23.17 1.43
CA THR A 232 2.12 -22.10 2.04
C THR A 232 2.47 -22.50 3.47
N VAL A 233 3.69 -22.20 3.89
CA VAL A 233 4.19 -22.45 5.25
C VAL A 233 4.89 -21.19 5.71
N PHE A 234 4.47 -20.69 6.87
CA PHE A 234 5.12 -19.57 7.54
C PHE A 234 5.59 -20.01 8.92
N ALA A 235 6.82 -19.66 9.28
CA ALA A 235 7.40 -19.91 10.60
C ALA A 235 8.15 -18.67 11.08
N SER A 236 7.94 -18.31 12.35
CA SER A 236 8.66 -17.20 12.99
C SER A 236 9.17 -17.59 14.37
N HIS A 237 10.30 -17.00 14.76
CA HIS A 237 10.87 -17.09 16.09
C HIS A 237 11.41 -15.71 16.49
N ASN A 238 10.87 -15.16 17.57
CA ASN A 238 11.36 -13.93 18.19
C ASN A 238 11.96 -14.26 19.56
N ARG A 239 13.12 -13.65 19.86
CA ARG A 239 13.78 -13.73 21.16
C ARG A 239 14.29 -12.37 21.57
N ASN A 240 13.93 -11.93 22.76
CA ASN A 240 14.47 -10.71 23.37
C ASN A 240 15.28 -11.05 24.62
N TRP A 241 16.46 -10.48 24.76
CA TRP A 241 17.29 -10.61 25.96
C TRP A 241 17.16 -9.37 26.84
N ALA A 242 17.33 -9.57 28.15
CA ALA A 242 17.33 -8.48 29.11
C ALA A 242 18.29 -7.36 28.66
N TYR A 243 17.73 -6.15 28.62
CA TYR A 243 18.40 -4.95 28.18
C TYR A 243 18.10 -3.81 29.15
N ASP A 244 19.15 -3.12 29.59
CA ASP A 244 19.08 -1.91 30.41
C ASP A 244 19.63 -0.73 29.60
N PRO A 245 18.76 0.06 28.95
CA PRO A 245 19.18 1.24 28.21
C PRO A 245 19.54 2.43 29.12
N ALA A 246 19.05 2.44 30.37
CA ALA A 246 19.19 3.58 31.28
C ALA A 246 20.39 3.42 32.22
N ASN A 247 21.02 2.24 32.25
CA ASN A 247 22.15 1.89 33.10
C ASN A 247 21.83 2.11 34.59
N ILE A 248 20.65 1.63 34.99
CA ILE A 248 20.08 1.72 36.35
C ILE A 248 19.95 0.35 37.03
N ASP A 249 20.60 -0.68 36.47
CA ASP A 249 20.56 -2.08 36.91
C ASP A 249 19.16 -2.73 36.86
N LEU A 250 18.24 -2.13 36.11
CA LEU A 250 16.88 -2.65 35.88
C LEU A 250 16.67 -2.91 34.40
N THR A 251 16.16 -4.10 34.07
CA THR A 251 15.82 -4.39 32.68
C THR A 251 14.53 -3.70 32.26
N ALA A 252 14.55 -3.11 31.07
CA ALA A 252 13.36 -2.56 30.42
C ALA A 252 12.44 -3.67 29.82
N ILE A 253 12.87 -4.93 29.86
CA ILE A 253 12.12 -6.07 29.33
C ILE A 253 11.59 -6.91 30.50
N PRO A 254 10.27 -7.17 30.58
CA PRO A 254 9.72 -8.02 31.64
C PRO A 254 10.28 -9.44 31.54
N LYS A 255 10.46 -10.08 32.71
CA LYS A 255 10.81 -11.50 32.77
C LYS A 255 9.62 -12.33 32.30
N PHE A 256 9.82 -13.16 31.29
CA PHE A 256 8.85 -14.16 30.86
C PHE A 256 9.23 -15.49 31.54
N ASP A 257 8.35 -16.03 32.38
CA ASP A 257 8.48 -17.37 32.98
C ASP A 257 7.93 -18.45 32.05
#